data_AF-A0A924JCK1-F1
#
_entry.id   AF-A0A924JCK1-F1
#
_cell.length_a   1.000
_cell.length_b   1.000
_cell.length_c   1.000
_cell.angle_alpha   90.00
_cell.angle_beta   90.00
_cell.angle_gamma   90.00
#
_symmetry.space_group_name_H-M   'P 1'
#
loop_
_entity.id
_entity.type
_entity.pdbx_description
1 polymer ?
#
loop_
_entity_poly.entity_id
_entity_poly.type
_entity_poly.pdbx_seq_one_letter_code
_entity_poly.pdbx_strand_id
1 'polypeptide(L)'
;NGLHPEVIMTLVDFFRQQCEEKGHYIWLNTHSESVVKKLTTDEIVLVEKKQGATQIRQIKGRNIYDIPTDDAWLTGALGGGLPW
;
A
#
# COMPACT_ATOMS: atom_id res chain seq x y z
N ASN A 1 7.57 -12.55 -0.71
CA ASN A 1 7.33 -13.76 -1.53
C ASN A 1 7.69 -14.99 -0.73
N GLY A 2 6.68 -15.69 -0.20
CA GLY A 2 6.85 -16.92 0.60
C GLY A 2 5.79 -17.11 1.70
N LEU A 3 5.13 -16.03 2.16
CA LEU A 3 4.04 -16.09 3.13
C LEU A 3 2.69 -16.21 2.42
N HIS A 4 1.80 -17.00 3.00
CA HIS A 4 0.41 -17.09 2.56
C HIS A 4 -0.26 -15.71 2.67
N PRO A 5 -1.11 -15.29 1.72
CA PRO A 5 -1.79 -13.98 1.75
C PRO A 5 -2.48 -13.67 3.08
N GLU A 6 -3.12 -14.67 3.71
CA GLU A 6 -3.76 -14.48 5.02
C GLU A 6 -2.75 -14.18 6.13
N VAL A 7 -1.59 -14.81 6.11
CA VAL A 7 -0.52 -14.55 7.10
C VAL A 7 0.02 -13.13 6.93
N ILE A 8 0.15 -12.66 5.68
CA ILE A 8 0.54 -11.28 5.37
C ILE A 8 -0.48 -10.29 5.92
N MET A 9 -1.78 -10.58 5.74
CA MET A 9 -2.86 -9.74 6.27
C MET A 9 -2.84 -9.67 7.81
N THR A 10 -2.65 -10.80 8.49
CA THR A 10 -2.51 -10.84 9.96
C THR A 10 -1.28 -10.06 10.43
N LEU A 11 -0.18 -10.12 9.67
CA LEU A 11 1.03 -9.36 9.99
C LEU A 11 0.80 -7.84 9.89
N VAL A 12 0.01 -7.38 8.92
CA VAL A 12 -0.39 -5.95 8.82
C VAL A 12 -1.22 -5.54 10.04
N ASP A 13 -2.16 -6.37 10.47
CA ASP A 13 -2.98 -6.09 11.65
C ASP A 13 -2.11 -6.03 12.93
N PHE A 14 -1.12 -6.93 13.06
CA PHE A 14 -0.13 -6.90 14.13
C PHE A 14 0.72 -5.60 14.11
N PHE A 15 1.17 -5.16 12.93
CA PHE A 15 1.92 -3.91 12.80
C PHE A 15 1.11 -2.70 13.25
N ARG A 16 -0.19 -2.64 12.91
CA ARG A 16 -1.07 -1.57 13.39
C ARG A 16 -1.16 -1.55 14.90
N GLN A 17 -1.40 -2.71 15.52
CA GLN A 17 -1.45 -2.83 16.97
C GLN A 17 -0.15 -2.34 17.62
N GLN A 18 1.01 -2.72 17.10
CA GLN A 18 2.29 -2.27 17.65
C GLN A 18 2.52 -0.76 17.46
N CYS A 19 2.07 -0.17 16.35
CA CYS A 19 2.14 1.27 16.14
C CYS A 19 1.24 2.02 17.13
N GLU A 20 0.02 1.52 17.39
CA GLU A 20 -0.91 2.09 18.37
C GLU A 20 -0.38 1.99 19.82
N GLU A 21 0.14 0.81 20.20
CA GLU A 21 0.63 0.56 21.56
C GLU A 21 1.93 1.30 21.90
N LYS A 22 2.82 1.47 20.91
CA LYS A 22 4.18 2.01 21.12
C LYS A 22 4.39 3.42 20.59
N GLY A 23 3.46 3.94 19.80
CA GLY A 23 3.58 5.27 19.17
C GLY A 23 4.69 5.37 18.13
N HIS A 24 5.14 4.25 17.58
CA HIS A 24 6.15 4.20 16.51
C HIS A 24 5.49 4.04 15.14
N TYR A 25 6.24 4.34 14.07
CA TYR A 25 5.79 4.17 12.69
C TYR A 25 6.59 3.07 12.01
N ILE A 26 5.88 2.21 11.27
CA ILE A 26 6.49 1.18 10.42
C ILE A 26 6.38 1.63 8.97
N TRP A 27 7.53 1.79 8.31
CA TRP A 27 7.62 2.02 6.88
C TRP A 27 8.04 0.73 6.18
N LEU A 28 7.26 0.31 5.18
CA LEU A 28 7.53 -0.89 4.41
C LEU A 28 7.41 -0.59 2.92
N ASN A 29 8.33 -1.14 2.13
CA ASN A 29 8.19 -1.21 0.68
C ASN A 29 7.66 -2.59 0.31
N THR A 30 6.68 -2.64 -0.58
CA THR A 30 6.07 -3.90 -0.97
C THR A 30 5.58 -3.86 -2.40
N HIS A 31 5.66 -5.01 -3.06
CA HIS A 31 4.96 -5.30 -4.32
C HIS A 31 3.80 -6.29 -4.09
N SER A 32 3.50 -6.61 -2.82
CA SER A 32 2.45 -7.57 -2.46
C SER A 32 1.09 -6.91 -2.45
N GLU A 33 0.23 -7.36 -3.36
CA GLU A 33 -1.19 -7.01 -3.42
C GLU A 33 -1.90 -7.24 -2.08
N SER A 34 -1.61 -8.35 -1.40
CA SER A 34 -2.23 -8.69 -0.11
C SER A 34 -1.94 -7.67 0.99
N VAL A 35 -0.78 -7.00 0.95
CA VAL A 35 -0.50 -5.88 1.85
C VAL A 35 -1.34 -4.67 1.45
N VAL A 36 -1.30 -4.28 0.17
CA VAL A 36 -2.02 -3.11 -0.36
C VAL A 36 -3.52 -3.20 -0.09
N LYS A 37 -4.11 -4.39 -0.23
CA LYS A 37 -5.52 -4.68 0.09
C LYS A 37 -5.94 -4.24 1.49
N LYS A 38 -5.03 -4.32 2.47
CA LYS A 38 -5.30 -3.96 3.86
C LYS A 38 -5.05 -2.49 4.17
N LEU A 39 -4.41 -1.74 3.27
CA LEU A 39 -4.06 -0.34 3.47
C LEU A 39 -5.16 0.61 2.99
N THR A 40 -5.22 1.76 3.63
CA THR A 40 -6.01 2.93 3.22
C THR A 40 -5.18 3.85 2.32
N THR A 41 -5.84 4.77 1.62
CA THR A 41 -5.15 5.76 0.78
C THR A 41 -4.24 6.71 1.58
N ASP A 42 -4.49 6.85 2.88
CA ASP A 42 -3.66 7.65 3.78
C ASP A 42 -2.34 6.96 4.17
N GLU A 43 -2.27 5.64 4.00
CA GLU A 43 -1.10 4.81 4.34
C GLU A 43 -0.19 4.51 3.13
N ILE A 44 -0.57 4.95 1.92
CA ILE A 44 0.12 4.58 0.68
C ILE A 44 0.89 5.76 0.08
N VAL A 45 2.19 5.55 -0.11
CA VAL A 45 3.06 6.38 -0.95
C VAL A 45 3.40 5.59 -2.22
N LEU A 46 3.03 6.12 -3.38
CA LEU A 46 3.39 5.53 -4.67
C LEU A 46 4.80 5.98 -5.07
N VAL A 47 5.63 5.02 -5.46
CA VAL A 47 6.97 5.28 -5.98
C VAL A 47 7.08 4.63 -7.36
N GLU A 48 7.33 5.43 -8.39
CA GLU A 48 7.43 4.98 -9.77
C GLU A 48 8.65 5.59 -10.48
N LYS A 49 9.15 4.92 -11.52
CA LYS A 49 10.20 5.48 -12.38
C LYS A 49 9.56 6.05 -13.64
N LYS A 50 9.66 7.37 -13.85
CA LYS A 50 9.15 8.05 -15.03
C LYS A 50 10.29 8.78 -15.74
N GLN A 51 10.50 8.46 -17.02
CA GLN A 51 11.56 9.06 -17.85
C GLN A 51 12.96 9.02 -17.22
N GLY A 52 13.31 7.89 -16.58
CA GLY A 52 14.62 7.72 -15.94
C GLY A 52 14.73 8.28 -14.51
N ALA A 53 13.76 9.09 -14.06
CA ALA A 53 13.74 9.69 -12.73
C ALA A 53 12.76 8.98 -11.79
N THR A 54 13.12 8.84 -10.52
CA THR A 54 12.21 8.38 -9.46
C THR A 54 11.22 9.49 -9.12
N GLN A 55 9.94 9.17 -9.18
CA GLN A 55 8.83 10.04 -8.81
C GLN A 55 8.14 9.44 -7.58
N ILE A 56 7.82 10.30 -6.61
CA ILE A 56 7.17 9.93 -5.37
C ILE A 56 5.86 10.70 -5.28
N ARG A 57 4.76 10.01 -4.99
CA ARG A 57 3.43 10.62 -4.90
C ARG A 57 2.68 10.10 -3.67
N GLN A 58 2.24 11.03 -2.84
CA GLN A 58 1.34 10.73 -1.73
C GLN A 58 -0.12 10.76 -2.22
N ILE A 59 -0.90 9.74 -1.87
CA ILE A 59 -2.31 9.64 -2.28
C ILE A 59 -3.32 9.82 -1.14
N LYS A 60 -2.84 10.36 -0.01
CA LYS A 60 -3.64 10.74 1.16
C LYS A 60 -4.90 11.53 0.77
N GLY A 61 -6.05 11.15 1.31
CA GLY A 61 -7.33 11.80 1.06
C GLY A 61 -7.94 11.54 -0.32
N ARG A 62 -7.35 10.65 -1.14
CA ARG A 62 -7.95 10.27 -2.42
C ARG A 62 -9.16 9.37 -2.18
N ASN A 63 -10.29 9.76 -2.74
CA ASN A 63 -11.50 8.94 -2.73
C ASN A 63 -11.40 7.85 -3.83
N ILE A 64 -11.34 6.60 -3.41
CA ILE A 64 -11.39 5.42 -4.30
C ILE A 64 -12.80 4.79 -4.34
N TYR A 65 -13.80 5.50 -3.83
CA TYR A 65 -15.17 5.02 -3.67
C TYR A 65 -15.19 3.68 -2.91
N ASP A 66 -15.98 2.71 -3.38
CA ASP A 66 -16.08 1.37 -2.79
C ASP A 66 -15.12 0.36 -3.43
N ILE A 67 -14.09 0.83 -4.16
CA ILE A 67 -13.12 -0.04 -4.82
C ILE A 67 -12.06 -0.46 -3.79
N PRO A 68 -11.78 -1.77 -3.65
CA PRO A 68 -10.66 -2.26 -2.85
C PRO A 68 -9.34 -1.61 -3.26
N THR A 69 -8.47 -1.31 -2.29
CA THR A 69 -7.24 -0.55 -2.55
C THR A 69 -6.26 -1.29 -3.47
N ASP A 70 -6.21 -2.61 -3.39
CA ASP A 70 -5.51 -3.49 -4.32
C ASP A 70 -6.04 -3.36 -5.74
N ASP A 71 -7.36 -3.44 -5.94
CA ASP A 71 -7.98 -3.27 -7.25
C ASP A 71 -7.72 -1.87 -7.82
N ALA A 72 -7.85 -0.84 -6.98
CA ALA A 72 -7.55 0.54 -7.35
C ALA A 72 -6.08 0.72 -7.78
N TRP A 73 -5.17 -0.05 -7.17
CA TRP A 73 -3.76 -0.05 -7.54
C TRP A 73 -3.51 -0.81 -8.86
N LEU A 74 -4.03 -2.02 -9.00
CA LEU A 74 -3.87 -2.88 -10.18
C LEU A 74 -4.47 -2.26 -11.45
N THR A 75 -5.56 -1.48 -11.31
CA THR A 75 -6.21 -0.78 -12.43
C THR A 75 -5.58 0.57 -12.75
N GLY A 76 -4.57 1.01 -11.99
CA GLY A 76 -3.97 2.33 -12.13
C GLY A 76 -4.89 3.48 -11.67
N ALA A 77 -6.02 3.18 -11.01
CA ALA A 77 -6.94 4.20 -10.49
C ALA A 77 -6.30 5.10 -9.42
N LEU A 78 -5.20 4.66 -8.78
CA LEU A 78 -4.36 5.46 -7.88
C LEU A 78 -3.40 6.43 -8.60
N GLY A 79 -3.36 6.45 -9.94
CA GLY A 79 -2.57 7.40 -10.71
C GLY A 79 -1.04 7.20 -10.64
N GLY A 80 -0.61 5.96 -10.40
CA GLY A 80 0.76 5.50 -10.62
C GLY A 80 0.83 4.48 -11.76
N GLY A 81 2.03 4.04 -12.10
CA GLY A 81 2.25 2.95 -13.05
C GLY A 81 1.60 1.63 -12.64
N LEU A 82 1.32 0.78 -13.63
CA LEU A 82 0.87 -0.59 -13.40
C LEU A 82 1.97 -1.37 -12.66
N PRO A 83 1.63 -2.29 -11.74
CA PRO A 83 2.64 -3.02 -10.97
C PRO A 83 3.42 -4.10 -11.76
N TRP A 84 3.50 -3.99 -13.09
CA TRP A 84 4.29 -4.86 -13.97
C TRP A 84 4.87 -4.10 -15.17
#